data_AF-A0AA97A7H9-F1
#
_entry.id   AF-A0AA97A7H9-F1
#
_cell.length_a   1.000
_cell.length_b   1.000
_cell.length_c   1.000
_cell.angle_alpha   90.00
_cell.angle_beta   90.00
_cell.angle_gamma   90.00
#
_symmetry.space_group_name_H-M   'P 1'
#
loop_
_entity.id
_entity.type
_entity.pdbx_description
1 polymer ?
#
loop_
_entity_poly.entity_id
_entity_poly.type
_entity_poly.pdbx_seq_one_letter_code
_entity_poly.pdbx_strand_id
1 'polypeptide(L)'
;MSWEGAYTNLDRKVHNLETSLQYSLSEVEDAVGQLEDIPRRVESLEYDLREAKEETERVESDLGDRISEVDGSVDRLATRVAALERYLRQAKGAVVVDLDEDRAGELHALAVTVNKGLDARAGLLTDYERSRLKLAGDHLKHALEERGRHRAAVLRAAAVLATTQAQAPERKAAELDFKASAPKAQQAHSRIGSLTTSAENARQKLEADDALRTKKAKVIDSGRRADTKLRLRLRSRLSDALSGAKLLPIWFVTALGPMPPSRNANDWMDAATDVLAYRVTYQITDPVVALGTPPDGHRAPRRTEWHQELTRVLRRWG
;
A
#
# COMPACT_ATOMS: atom_id res chain seq x y z
N MET A 1 60.60 -35.80 58.84
CA MET A 1 59.54 -34.85 58.42
C MET A 1 58.25 -35.30 59.09
N SER A 2 57.72 -34.51 60.03
CA SER A 2 56.68 -34.92 60.98
C SER A 2 55.26 -34.81 60.41
N TRP A 3 54.47 -35.88 60.55
CA TRP A 3 53.07 -36.00 60.14
C TRP A 3 52.12 -35.05 60.90
N GLU A 4 52.50 -34.58 62.09
CA GLU A 4 51.73 -33.60 62.88
C GLU A 4 51.62 -32.22 62.19
N GLY A 5 52.65 -31.82 61.44
CA GLY A 5 52.62 -30.56 60.68
C GLY A 5 51.66 -30.61 59.48
N ALA A 6 51.41 -31.80 58.93
CA ALA A 6 50.45 -31.99 57.84
C ALA A 6 49.01 -32.00 58.38
N TYR A 7 48.77 -32.63 59.53
CA TYR A 7 47.46 -32.70 60.17
C TYR A 7 46.96 -31.31 60.64
N THR A 8 47.82 -30.53 61.28
CA THR A 8 47.51 -29.16 61.71
C THR A 8 47.25 -28.20 60.54
N ASN A 9 47.93 -28.40 59.41
CA ASN A 9 47.68 -27.64 58.18
C ASN A 9 46.32 -28.03 57.56
N LEU A 10 45.97 -29.32 57.61
CA LEU A 10 44.69 -29.82 57.14
C LEU A 10 43.53 -29.28 58.00
N ASP A 11 43.62 -29.33 59.33
CA ASP A 11 42.61 -28.79 60.24
C ASP A 11 42.40 -27.29 60.04
N ARG A 12 43.48 -26.52 59.88
CA ARG A 12 43.38 -25.10 59.59
C ARG A 12 42.70 -24.82 58.24
N LYS A 13 42.95 -25.66 57.23
CA LYS A 13 42.27 -25.55 55.92
C LYS A 13 40.79 -25.92 56.03
N VAL A 14 40.45 -26.97 56.77
CA VAL A 14 39.07 -27.38 57.02
C VAL A 14 38.32 -26.28 57.77
N HIS A 15 38.90 -25.73 58.84
CA HIS A 15 38.28 -24.64 59.59
C HIS A 15 38.09 -23.35 58.78
N ASN A 16 39.07 -23.00 57.93
CA ASN A 16 38.94 -21.86 57.01
C ASN A 16 37.85 -22.12 55.95
N LEU A 17 37.73 -23.35 55.45
CA LEU A 17 36.67 -23.74 54.52
C LEU A 17 35.30 -23.74 55.19
N GLU A 18 35.17 -24.21 56.42
CA GLU A 18 33.93 -24.15 57.22
C GLU A 18 33.50 -22.71 57.45
N THR A 19 34.43 -21.84 57.85
CA THR A 19 34.15 -20.41 58.07
C THR A 19 33.72 -19.73 56.77
N SER A 20 34.39 -20.03 55.65
CA SER A 20 34.02 -19.51 54.34
C SER A 20 32.67 -20.03 53.86
N LEU A 21 32.37 -21.31 54.11
CA LEU A 21 31.08 -21.92 53.79
C LEU A 21 29.96 -21.28 54.59
N GLN A 22 30.17 -21.05 55.88
CA GLN A 22 29.19 -20.40 56.76
C GLN A 22 28.92 -18.96 56.34
N TYR A 23 29.96 -18.21 55.93
CA TYR A 23 29.79 -16.87 55.38
C TYR A 23 28.98 -16.89 54.07
N SER A 24 29.32 -17.79 53.15
CA SER A 24 28.57 -17.93 51.89
C SER A 24 27.13 -18.40 52.10
N LEU A 25 26.88 -19.21 53.14
CA LEU A 25 25.54 -19.67 53.48
C LEU A 25 24.68 -18.51 53.98
N SER A 26 25.23 -17.64 54.84
CA SER A 26 24.55 -16.42 55.31
C SER A 26 24.24 -15.47 54.14
N GLU A 27 25.17 -15.30 53.20
CA GLU A 27 24.96 -14.46 52.02
C GLU A 27 23.85 -15.01 51.11
N VAL A 28 23.78 -16.34 50.96
CA VAL A 28 22.70 -17.01 50.23
C VAL A 28 21.37 -16.90 50.96
N GLU A 29 21.33 -17.06 52.28
CA GLU A 29 20.10 -16.89 53.08
C GLU A 29 19.55 -15.47 52.99
N ASP A 30 20.42 -14.45 53.07
CA ASP A 30 20.02 -13.05 52.88
C ASP A 30 19.50 -12.80 51.46
N ALA A 31 20.14 -13.37 50.44
CA ALA A 31 19.69 -13.26 49.06
C ALA A 31 18.35 -13.98 48.83
N VAL A 32 18.12 -15.14 49.45
CA VAL A 32 16.85 -15.86 49.41
C VAL A 32 15.75 -15.03 50.08
N GLY A 33 16.02 -14.42 51.22
CA GLY A 33 15.06 -13.51 51.88
C GLY A 33 14.67 -12.32 51.01
N GLN A 34 15.61 -11.75 50.26
CA GLN A 34 15.32 -10.70 49.28
C GLN A 34 14.51 -11.22 48.09
N LEU A 35 14.81 -12.42 47.60
CA LEU A 35 14.07 -13.06 46.50
C LEU A 35 12.62 -13.40 46.88
N GLU A 36 12.35 -13.72 48.15
CA GLU A 36 10.99 -14.00 48.65
C GLU A 36 10.09 -12.74 48.70
N ASP A 37 10.66 -11.55 48.80
CA ASP A 37 9.91 -10.28 48.81
C ASP A 37 9.61 -9.74 47.40
N ILE A 38 10.39 -10.16 46.39
CA ILE A 38 10.21 -9.75 44.99
C ILE A 38 8.80 -10.10 44.47
N PRO A 39 8.24 -11.32 44.65
CA PRO A 39 6.90 -11.65 44.20
C PRO A 39 5.82 -10.69 44.72
N ARG A 40 5.88 -10.28 45.99
CA ARG A 40 4.90 -9.34 46.58
C ARG A 40 5.02 -7.96 45.96
N ARG A 41 6.25 -7.50 45.72
CA ARG A 41 6.51 -6.22 45.05
C ARG A 41 6.06 -6.25 43.59
N VAL A 42 6.27 -7.37 42.90
CA VAL A 42 5.78 -7.57 41.52
C VAL A 42 4.25 -7.58 41.50
N GLU A 43 3.59 -8.28 42.42
CA GLU A 43 2.12 -8.31 42.51
C GLU A 43 1.52 -6.91 42.79
N SER A 44 2.13 -6.14 43.69
CA SER A 44 1.75 -4.74 43.93
C SER A 44 1.91 -3.88 42.69
N LEU A 45 3.05 -3.99 41.99
CA LEU A 45 3.29 -3.23 40.76
C LEU A 45 2.36 -3.65 39.63
N GLU A 46 2.00 -4.93 39.53
CA GLU A 46 1.02 -5.42 38.56
C GLU A 46 -0.39 -4.90 38.84
N TYR A 47 -0.75 -4.77 40.13
CA TYR A 47 -2.01 -4.14 40.54
C TYR A 47 -2.01 -2.65 40.16
N ASP A 48 -0.98 -1.89 40.56
CA ASP A 48 -0.87 -0.46 40.27
C ASP A 48 -0.84 -0.20 38.75
N LEU A 49 -0.14 -1.05 37.99
CA LEU A 49 -0.09 -0.95 36.53
C LEU A 49 -1.48 -1.20 35.91
N ARG A 50 -2.25 -2.15 36.44
CA ARG A 50 -3.61 -2.42 35.96
C ARG A 50 -4.54 -1.25 36.26
N GLU A 51 -4.48 -0.71 37.46
CA GLU A 51 -5.27 0.46 37.86
C GLU A 51 -4.95 1.68 37.00
N ALA A 52 -3.66 1.99 36.83
CA ALA A 52 -3.20 3.09 35.97
C ALA A 52 -3.63 2.90 34.51
N LYS A 53 -3.64 1.65 34.02
CA LYS A 53 -4.12 1.33 32.67
C LYS A 53 -5.62 1.58 32.52
N GLU A 54 -6.43 1.13 33.47
CA GLU A 54 -7.88 1.35 33.46
C GLU A 54 -8.23 2.85 33.59
N GLU A 55 -7.49 3.60 34.40
CA GLU A 55 -7.65 5.05 34.50
C GLU A 55 -7.30 5.74 33.17
N THR A 56 -6.20 5.32 32.54
CA THR A 56 -5.79 5.84 31.23
C THR A 56 -6.85 5.57 30.17
N GLU A 57 -7.39 4.35 30.10
CA GLU A 57 -8.45 3.97 29.15
C GLU A 57 -9.74 4.79 29.38
N ARG A 58 -10.13 5.05 30.63
CA ARG A 58 -11.28 5.92 30.95
C ARG A 58 -11.03 7.35 30.49
N VAL A 59 -9.88 7.92 30.83
CA VAL A 59 -9.53 9.30 30.45
C VAL A 59 -9.45 9.43 28.93
N GLU A 60 -8.91 8.42 28.23
CA GLU A 60 -8.88 8.40 26.77
C GLU A 60 -10.29 8.41 26.17
N SER A 61 -11.21 7.60 26.70
CA SER A 61 -12.61 7.59 26.27
C SER A 61 -13.31 8.93 26.51
N ASP A 62 -13.19 9.48 27.72
CA ASP A 62 -13.82 10.76 28.09
C ASP A 62 -13.28 11.93 27.24
N LEU A 63 -11.97 11.93 26.95
CA LEU A 63 -11.36 12.89 26.05
C LEU A 63 -11.86 12.70 24.62
N GLY A 64 -12.00 11.46 24.14
CA GLY A 64 -12.57 11.15 22.82
C GLY A 64 -14.00 11.70 22.65
N ASP A 65 -14.84 11.53 23.68
CA ASP A 65 -16.22 12.03 23.69
C ASP A 65 -16.26 13.57 23.71
N ARG A 66 -15.45 14.21 24.56
CA ARG A 66 -15.36 15.67 24.62
C ARG A 66 -14.83 16.29 23.34
N ILE A 67 -13.80 15.67 22.73
CA ILE A 67 -13.27 16.11 21.43
C ILE A 67 -14.38 16.03 20.37
N SER A 68 -15.13 14.93 20.33
CA SER A 68 -16.24 14.76 19.39
C SER A 68 -17.35 15.82 19.59
N GLU A 69 -17.67 16.16 20.84
CA GLU A 69 -18.66 17.21 21.16
C GLU A 69 -18.18 18.61 20.74
N VAL A 70 -16.91 18.92 21.01
CA VAL A 70 -16.28 20.18 20.60
C VAL A 70 -16.24 20.29 19.08
N ASP A 71 -15.81 19.24 18.38
CA ASP A 71 -15.78 19.19 16.91
C ASP A 71 -17.17 19.46 16.32
N GLY A 72 -18.21 18.77 16.83
CA GLY A 72 -19.58 19.01 16.38
C GLY A 72 -20.11 20.41 16.70
N SER A 73 -19.59 21.08 17.73
CA SER A 73 -19.95 22.46 18.07
C SER A 73 -19.21 23.47 17.19
N VAL A 74 -17.93 23.22 16.89
CA VAL A 74 -17.13 23.99 15.95
C VAL A 74 -17.73 23.92 14.54
N ASP A 75 -18.15 22.75 14.08
CA ASP A 75 -18.80 22.59 12.75
C ASP A 75 -20.10 23.38 12.63
N ARG A 76 -20.91 23.38 13.70
CA ARG A 76 -22.15 24.17 13.75
C ARG A 76 -21.85 25.67 13.72
N LEU A 77 -20.84 26.15 14.47
CA LEU A 77 -20.42 27.54 14.44
C LEU A 77 -19.86 27.94 13.07
N ALA A 78 -19.01 27.11 12.47
CA ALA A 78 -18.46 27.33 11.14
C ALA A 78 -19.58 27.45 10.09
N THR A 79 -20.59 26.57 10.15
CA THR A 79 -21.77 26.61 9.29
C THR A 79 -22.55 27.92 9.45
N ARG A 80 -22.78 28.38 10.69
CA ARG A 80 -23.49 29.64 10.96
C ARG A 80 -22.70 30.86 10.50
N VAL A 81 -21.39 30.90 10.75
CA VAL A 81 -20.51 31.97 10.28
C VAL A 81 -20.51 32.02 8.75
N ALA A 82 -20.35 30.89 8.07
CA ALA A 82 -20.40 30.82 6.61
C ALA A 82 -21.75 31.31 6.04
N ALA A 83 -22.87 30.96 6.69
CA ALA A 83 -24.19 31.46 6.30
C ALA A 83 -24.30 33.00 6.47
N LEU A 84 -23.79 33.55 7.57
CA LEU A 84 -23.76 34.99 7.83
C LEU A 84 -22.85 35.74 6.85
N GLU A 85 -21.66 35.22 6.59
CA GLU A 85 -20.74 35.78 5.59
C GLU A 85 -21.36 35.78 4.20
N ARG A 86 -22.03 34.69 3.82
CA ARG A 86 -22.76 34.61 2.56
C ARG A 86 -23.87 35.66 2.49
N TYR A 87 -24.66 35.81 3.55
CA TYR A 87 -25.72 36.82 3.63
C TYR A 87 -25.15 38.25 3.52
N LEU A 88 -24.07 38.56 4.24
CA LEU A 88 -23.42 39.88 4.20
C LEU A 88 -22.83 40.19 2.82
N ARG A 89 -22.19 39.21 2.18
CA ARG A 89 -21.67 39.36 0.81
C ARG A 89 -22.81 39.55 -0.18
N GLN A 90 -23.90 38.80 -0.05
CA GLN A 90 -25.10 38.97 -0.88
C GLN A 90 -25.74 40.35 -0.70
N ALA A 91 -25.85 40.85 0.53
CA ALA A 91 -26.32 42.20 0.83
C ALA A 91 -25.43 43.30 0.20
N LYS A 92 -24.13 43.03 0.05
CA LYS A 92 -23.17 43.89 -0.66
C LYS A 92 -23.16 43.68 -2.19
N GLY A 93 -24.08 42.89 -2.73
CA GLY A 93 -24.18 42.63 -4.17
C GLY A 93 -23.13 41.66 -4.72
N ALA A 94 -22.54 40.79 -3.89
CA ALA A 94 -21.57 39.82 -4.35
C ALA A 94 -22.18 38.84 -5.36
N VAL A 95 -21.46 38.62 -6.45
CA VAL A 95 -21.86 37.69 -7.52
C VAL A 95 -21.40 36.28 -7.17
N VAL A 96 -22.26 35.28 -7.43
CA VAL A 96 -21.89 33.87 -7.35
C VAL A 96 -20.93 33.55 -8.48
N VAL A 97 -19.76 33.02 -8.15
CA VAL A 97 -18.79 32.58 -9.15
C VAL A 97 -19.27 31.28 -9.78
N ASP A 98 -19.20 31.19 -11.09
CA ASP A 98 -19.36 29.94 -11.80
C ASP A 98 -17.97 29.28 -11.92
N LEU A 99 -17.74 28.23 -11.14
CA LEU A 99 -16.44 27.57 -11.05
C LEU A 99 -16.16 26.67 -12.26
N ASP A 100 -17.20 26.09 -12.82
CA ASP A 100 -17.17 25.17 -13.95
C ASP A 100 -17.53 25.84 -15.29
N GLU A 101 -17.70 27.16 -15.31
CA GLU A 101 -17.98 27.94 -16.50
C GLU A 101 -16.97 27.71 -17.63
N ASP A 102 -17.46 27.33 -18.81
CA ASP A 102 -16.64 27.06 -19.97
C ASP A 102 -17.12 27.85 -21.21
N ARG A 103 -17.17 29.19 -21.09
CA ARG A 103 -17.68 30.07 -22.17
C ARG A 103 -17.04 29.85 -23.54
N ALA A 104 -15.75 29.47 -23.56
CA ALA A 104 -14.99 29.23 -24.79
C ALA A 104 -14.93 27.74 -25.18
N GLY A 105 -15.53 26.83 -24.40
CA GLY A 105 -15.47 25.39 -24.64
C GLY A 105 -14.08 24.77 -24.41
N GLU A 106 -13.13 25.51 -23.86
CA GLU A 106 -11.74 25.09 -23.71
C GLU A 106 -11.57 23.99 -22.65
N LEU A 107 -12.27 24.11 -21.52
CA LEU A 107 -12.18 23.13 -20.43
C LEU A 107 -12.81 21.80 -20.85
N HIS A 108 -13.95 21.86 -21.51
CA HIS A 108 -14.62 20.69 -22.06
C HIS A 108 -13.80 20.05 -23.19
N ALA A 109 -13.18 20.84 -24.07
CA ALA A 109 -12.28 20.31 -25.10
C ALA A 109 -11.06 19.58 -24.50
N LEU A 110 -10.51 20.10 -23.39
CA LEU A 110 -9.48 19.40 -22.62
C LEU A 110 -10.02 18.09 -22.04
N ALA A 111 -11.18 18.12 -21.38
CA ALA A 111 -11.82 16.92 -20.81
C ALA A 111 -12.11 15.83 -21.87
N VAL A 112 -12.57 16.22 -23.06
CA VAL A 112 -12.75 15.30 -24.19
C VAL A 112 -11.43 14.68 -24.61
N THR A 113 -10.34 15.46 -24.62
CA THR A 113 -9.00 14.95 -24.94
C THR A 113 -8.48 13.99 -23.87
N VAL A 114 -8.74 14.28 -22.59
CA VAL A 114 -8.46 13.38 -21.45
C VAL A 114 -9.17 12.05 -21.65
N ASN A 115 -10.48 12.09 -21.95
CA ASN A 115 -11.28 10.89 -22.16
C ASN A 115 -10.75 10.03 -23.30
N LYS A 116 -10.40 10.64 -24.43
CA LYS A 116 -9.77 9.93 -25.57
C LYS A 116 -8.47 9.23 -25.17
N GLY A 117 -7.63 9.86 -24.35
CA GLY A 117 -6.39 9.26 -23.86
C GLY A 117 -6.64 8.08 -22.91
N LEU A 118 -7.64 8.19 -22.04
CA LEU A 118 -8.02 7.14 -21.11
C LEU A 118 -8.69 5.96 -21.82
N ASP A 119 -9.55 6.19 -22.81
CA ASP A 119 -10.15 5.14 -23.64
C ASP A 119 -9.10 4.42 -24.49
N ALA A 120 -8.12 5.18 -25.02
CA ALA A 120 -6.97 4.60 -25.69
C ALA A 120 -6.21 3.64 -24.77
N ARG A 121 -5.99 4.02 -23.50
CA ARG A 121 -5.30 3.21 -22.49
C ARG A 121 -6.11 2.01 -22.03
N ALA A 122 -7.43 2.13 -21.89
CA ALA A 122 -8.31 1.04 -21.47
C ALA A 122 -8.28 -0.16 -22.44
N GLY A 123 -8.01 0.10 -23.72
CA GLY A 123 -7.81 -0.96 -24.72
C GLY A 123 -6.37 -1.49 -24.82
N LEU A 124 -5.54 -1.32 -23.80
CA LEU A 124 -4.19 -1.90 -23.70
C LEU A 124 -4.13 -2.88 -22.53
N LEU A 125 -3.21 -3.84 -22.60
CA LEU A 125 -2.95 -4.73 -21.47
C LEU A 125 -2.41 -3.94 -20.27
N THR A 126 -2.93 -4.27 -19.09
CA THR A 126 -2.43 -3.77 -17.81
C THR A 126 -1.01 -4.28 -17.55
N ASP A 127 -0.28 -3.60 -16.67
CA ASP A 127 1.09 -4.01 -16.32
C ASP A 127 1.12 -5.39 -15.64
N TYR A 128 0.06 -5.72 -14.88
CA TYR A 128 -0.14 -7.04 -14.30
C TYR A 128 -0.31 -8.11 -15.38
N GLU A 129 -1.18 -7.89 -16.36
CA GLU A 129 -1.40 -8.84 -17.45
C GLU A 129 -0.14 -9.05 -18.28
N ARG A 130 0.58 -7.97 -18.60
CA ARG A 130 1.87 -8.06 -19.31
C ARG A 130 2.89 -8.85 -18.51
N SER A 131 2.99 -8.62 -17.19
CA SER A 131 3.90 -9.36 -16.32
C SER A 131 3.55 -10.85 -16.27
N ARG A 132 2.26 -11.18 -16.19
CA ARG A 132 1.77 -12.56 -16.26
C ARG A 132 2.12 -13.24 -17.59
N LEU A 133 2.03 -12.52 -18.72
CA LEU A 133 2.42 -13.04 -20.03
C LEU A 133 3.94 -13.27 -20.14
N LYS A 134 4.74 -12.34 -19.61
CA LYS A 134 6.22 -12.49 -19.58
C LYS A 134 6.66 -13.74 -18.81
N LEU A 135 5.95 -14.05 -17.72
CA LEU A 135 6.22 -15.24 -16.90
C LEU A 135 6.18 -16.55 -17.71
N ALA A 136 5.34 -16.63 -18.75
CA ALA A 136 5.29 -17.81 -19.62
C ALA A 136 6.61 -18.02 -20.39
N GLY A 137 7.25 -16.93 -20.84
CA GLY A 137 8.57 -16.98 -21.46
C GLY A 137 9.66 -17.37 -20.48
N ASP A 138 9.61 -16.84 -19.25
CA ASP A 138 10.55 -17.18 -18.18
C ASP A 138 10.46 -18.66 -17.78
N HIS A 139 9.24 -19.21 -17.69
CA HIS A 139 9.03 -20.64 -17.44
C HIS A 139 9.62 -21.53 -18.54
N LEU A 140 9.45 -21.15 -19.81
CA LEU A 140 10.07 -21.89 -20.92
C LEU A 140 11.60 -21.83 -20.84
N LYS A 141 12.16 -20.64 -20.59
CA LYS A 141 13.60 -20.45 -20.44
C LYS A 141 14.17 -21.32 -19.32
N HIS A 142 13.53 -21.31 -18.15
CA HIS A 142 13.93 -22.14 -17.02
C HIS A 142 13.88 -23.64 -17.35
N ALA A 143 12.82 -24.10 -18.01
CA ALA A 143 12.70 -25.52 -18.40
C ALA A 143 13.77 -25.95 -19.42
N LEU A 144 14.16 -25.06 -20.35
CA LEU A 144 15.25 -25.31 -21.30
C LEU A 144 16.60 -25.40 -20.59
N GLU A 145 16.87 -24.51 -19.65
CA GLU A 145 18.09 -24.51 -18.82
C GLU A 145 18.16 -25.75 -17.92
N GLU A 146 17.07 -26.14 -17.27
CA GLU A 146 16.96 -27.38 -16.50
C GLU A 146 17.24 -28.61 -17.36
N ARG A 147 16.62 -28.69 -18.54
CA ARG A 147 16.88 -29.79 -19.49
C ARG A 147 18.35 -29.82 -19.89
N GLY A 148 18.95 -28.66 -20.17
CA GLY A 148 20.37 -28.55 -20.52
C GLY A 148 21.28 -29.07 -19.41
N ARG A 149 21.05 -28.62 -18.17
CA ARG A 149 21.80 -29.06 -16.98
C ARG A 149 21.71 -30.57 -16.77
N HIS A 150 20.50 -31.13 -16.79
CA HIS A 150 20.32 -32.58 -16.56
C HIS A 150 20.84 -33.42 -17.73
N ARG A 151 20.69 -33.00 -18.99
CA ARG A 151 21.29 -33.70 -20.13
C ARG A 151 22.81 -33.69 -20.06
N ALA A 152 23.44 -32.58 -19.68
CA ALA A 152 24.90 -32.53 -19.50
C ALA A 152 25.38 -33.46 -18.39
N ALA A 153 24.63 -33.58 -17.29
CA ALA A 153 24.93 -34.55 -16.22
C ALA A 153 24.79 -36.00 -16.71
N VAL A 154 23.73 -36.31 -17.44
CA VAL A 154 23.49 -37.64 -18.03
C VAL A 154 24.62 -38.03 -19.00
N LEU A 155 25.04 -37.11 -19.88
CA LEU A 155 26.12 -37.36 -20.84
C LEU A 155 27.47 -37.59 -20.14
N ARG A 156 27.80 -36.81 -19.11
CA ARG A 156 29.01 -37.01 -18.30
C ARG A 156 29.01 -38.38 -17.61
N ALA A 157 27.91 -38.73 -16.96
CA ALA A 157 27.78 -40.02 -16.30
C ALA A 157 27.84 -41.18 -17.31
N ALA A 158 27.16 -41.07 -18.44
CA ALA A 158 27.20 -42.07 -19.51
C ALA A 158 28.61 -42.26 -20.09
N ALA A 159 29.37 -41.18 -20.26
CA ALA A 159 30.76 -41.25 -20.72
C ALA A 159 31.63 -42.04 -19.74
N VAL A 160 31.55 -41.76 -18.43
CA VAL A 160 32.28 -42.53 -17.41
C VAL A 160 31.88 -44.00 -17.45
N LEU A 161 30.57 -44.30 -17.50
CA LEU A 161 30.05 -45.67 -17.53
C LEU A 161 30.54 -46.48 -18.75
N ALA A 162 30.75 -45.81 -19.88
CA ALA A 162 31.24 -46.41 -21.11
C ALA A 162 32.75 -46.69 -21.10
N THR A 163 33.54 -45.94 -20.34
CA THR A 163 35.01 -46.02 -20.36
C THR A 163 35.64 -46.67 -19.14
N THR A 164 34.93 -46.81 -18.02
CA THR A 164 35.47 -47.42 -16.79
C THR A 164 35.02 -48.88 -16.57
N GLN A 165 35.93 -49.68 -16.03
CA GLN A 165 35.68 -51.08 -15.65
C GLN A 165 34.66 -51.19 -14.49
N ALA A 166 33.98 -52.33 -14.40
CA ALA A 166 32.86 -52.56 -13.49
C ALA A 166 33.17 -52.31 -11.99
N GLN A 167 34.43 -52.47 -11.58
CA GLN A 167 34.85 -52.37 -10.18
C GLN A 167 35.38 -50.98 -9.79
N ALA A 168 35.50 -50.05 -10.75
CA ALA A 168 36.03 -48.71 -10.49
C ALA A 168 35.07 -47.90 -9.58
N PRO A 169 35.56 -47.18 -8.56
CA PRO A 169 34.72 -46.38 -7.67
C PRO A 169 33.98 -45.25 -8.40
N GLU A 170 34.60 -44.69 -9.45
CA GLU A 170 34.04 -43.66 -10.33
C GLU A 170 32.77 -44.14 -11.06
N ARG A 171 32.70 -45.44 -11.36
CA ARG A 171 31.53 -46.05 -12.01
C ARG A 171 30.30 -46.01 -11.11
N LYS A 172 30.45 -46.31 -9.81
CA LYS A 172 29.35 -46.25 -8.84
C LYS A 172 28.78 -44.84 -8.70
N ALA A 173 29.65 -43.82 -8.66
CA ALA A 173 29.22 -42.42 -8.63
C ALA A 173 28.46 -42.05 -9.92
N ALA A 174 28.98 -42.44 -11.09
CA ALA A 174 28.32 -42.20 -12.37
C ALA A 174 26.96 -42.91 -12.49
N GLU A 175 26.80 -44.14 -11.97
CA GLU A 175 25.50 -44.84 -11.94
C GLU A 175 24.46 -44.08 -11.11
N LEU A 176 24.85 -43.54 -9.96
CA LEU A 176 23.97 -42.73 -9.11
C LEU A 176 23.57 -41.43 -9.82
N ASP A 177 24.54 -40.72 -10.40
CA ASP A 177 24.30 -39.47 -11.13
C ASP A 177 23.40 -39.67 -12.34
N PHE A 178 23.61 -40.77 -13.08
CA PHE A 178 22.77 -41.14 -14.22
C PHE A 178 21.34 -41.43 -13.77
N LYS A 179 21.15 -42.27 -12.75
CA LYS A 179 19.83 -42.62 -12.19
C LYS A 179 19.10 -41.38 -11.65
N ALA A 180 19.81 -40.42 -11.07
CA ALA A 180 19.23 -39.19 -10.55
C ALA A 180 18.88 -38.18 -11.66
N SER A 181 19.72 -38.05 -12.69
CA SER A 181 19.62 -36.98 -13.69
C SER A 181 18.78 -37.36 -14.91
N ALA A 182 18.76 -38.62 -15.31
CA ALA A 182 17.99 -39.10 -16.46
C ALA A 182 16.47 -38.84 -16.34
N PRO A 183 15.77 -39.20 -15.24
CA PRO A 183 14.34 -38.92 -15.12
C PRO A 183 14.05 -37.41 -15.09
N LYS A 184 14.92 -36.60 -14.45
CA LYS A 184 14.77 -35.14 -14.42
C LYS A 184 14.93 -34.51 -15.81
N ALA A 185 15.89 -35.00 -16.62
CA ALA A 185 16.04 -34.56 -18.02
C ALA A 185 14.80 -34.88 -18.85
N GLN A 186 14.21 -36.07 -18.67
CA GLN A 186 13.02 -36.50 -19.39
C GLN A 186 11.77 -35.71 -18.96
N GLN A 187 11.61 -35.46 -17.66
CA GLN A 187 10.53 -34.63 -17.12
C GLN A 187 10.60 -33.18 -17.60
N ALA A 188 11.80 -32.59 -17.63
CA ALA A 188 12.00 -31.26 -18.21
C ALA A 188 11.68 -31.27 -19.71
N HIS A 189 12.06 -32.32 -20.44
CA HIS A 189 11.77 -32.47 -21.86
C HIS A 189 10.27 -32.56 -22.16
N SER A 190 9.51 -33.36 -21.41
CA SER A 190 8.07 -33.53 -21.65
C SER A 190 7.27 -32.24 -21.44
N ARG A 191 7.71 -31.36 -20.54
CA ARG A 191 7.05 -30.07 -20.27
C ARG A 191 7.36 -28.98 -21.31
N ILE A 192 8.44 -29.10 -22.07
CA ILE A 192 8.88 -28.05 -22.99
C ILE A 192 7.87 -27.82 -24.12
N GLY A 193 7.20 -28.85 -24.63
CA GLY A 193 6.25 -28.69 -25.74
C GLY A 193 5.07 -27.76 -25.38
N SER A 194 4.44 -27.99 -24.22
CA SER A 194 3.33 -27.15 -23.75
C SER A 194 3.80 -25.75 -23.36
N LEU A 195 4.96 -25.64 -22.71
CA LEU A 195 5.55 -24.35 -22.36
C LEU A 195 5.93 -23.53 -23.59
N THR A 196 6.39 -24.17 -24.66
CA THR A 196 6.72 -23.51 -25.94
C THR A 196 5.46 -22.88 -26.53
N THR A 197 4.38 -23.66 -26.66
CA THR A 197 3.10 -23.16 -27.16
C THR A 197 2.55 -22.01 -26.31
N SER A 198 2.64 -22.13 -24.97
CA SER A 198 2.22 -21.08 -24.06
C SER A 198 3.05 -19.79 -24.21
N ALA A 199 4.37 -19.91 -24.34
CA ALA A 199 5.26 -18.78 -24.49
C ALA A 199 5.08 -18.08 -25.85
N GLU A 200 4.82 -18.84 -26.91
CA GLU A 200 4.56 -18.30 -28.26
C GLU A 200 3.25 -17.50 -28.29
N ASN A 201 2.18 -18.06 -27.72
CA ASN A 201 0.91 -17.34 -27.58
C ASN A 201 1.05 -16.08 -26.72
N ALA A 202 1.82 -16.15 -25.63
CA ALA A 202 2.07 -14.98 -24.79
C ALA A 202 2.89 -13.91 -25.52
N ARG A 203 3.89 -14.32 -26.29
CA ARG A 203 4.71 -13.43 -27.13
C ARG A 203 3.86 -12.71 -28.18
N GLN A 204 3.01 -13.44 -28.91
CA GLN A 204 2.12 -12.82 -29.91
C GLN A 204 1.18 -11.79 -29.29
N LYS A 205 0.64 -12.06 -28.10
CA LYS A 205 -0.21 -11.10 -27.36
C LYS A 205 0.58 -9.86 -26.93
N LEU A 206 1.81 -10.03 -26.46
CA LEU A 206 2.68 -8.91 -26.08
C LEU A 206 3.07 -8.06 -27.30
N GLU A 207 3.44 -8.70 -28.42
CA GLU A 207 3.76 -8.01 -29.68
C GLU A 207 2.56 -7.23 -30.23
N ALA A 208 1.35 -7.81 -30.17
CA ALA A 208 0.13 -7.12 -30.56
C ALA A 208 -0.17 -5.91 -29.65
N ASP A 209 0.01 -6.05 -28.33
CA ASP A 209 -0.15 -4.93 -27.38
C ASP A 209 0.92 -3.85 -27.59
N ASP A 210 2.17 -4.22 -27.90
CA ASP A 210 3.25 -3.27 -28.19
C ASP A 210 2.99 -2.47 -29.47
N ALA A 211 2.46 -3.11 -30.51
CA ALA A 211 2.01 -2.43 -31.72
C ALA A 211 0.86 -1.44 -31.43
N LEU A 212 -0.11 -1.84 -30.60
CA LEU A 212 -1.21 -0.97 -30.16
C LEU A 212 -0.71 0.20 -29.31
N ARG A 213 0.22 -0.03 -28.39
CA ARG A 213 0.86 1.00 -27.56
C ARG A 213 1.56 2.04 -28.43
N THR A 214 2.35 1.60 -29.41
CA THR A 214 3.01 2.50 -30.37
C THR A 214 2.00 3.34 -31.14
N LYS A 215 0.93 2.72 -31.67
CA LYS A 215 -0.12 3.43 -32.41
C LYS A 215 -0.87 4.45 -31.56
N LYS A 216 -1.14 4.13 -30.28
CA LYS A 216 -1.91 4.97 -29.36
C LYS A 216 -1.07 5.95 -28.53
N ALA A 217 0.27 5.85 -28.59
CA ALA A 217 1.18 6.61 -27.74
C ALA A 217 0.91 8.12 -27.75
N LYS A 218 0.74 8.70 -28.94
CA LYS A 218 0.46 10.14 -29.09
C LYS A 218 -0.88 10.56 -28.47
N VAL A 219 -1.91 9.72 -28.59
CA VAL A 219 -3.25 10.00 -28.02
C VAL A 219 -3.21 9.91 -26.49
N ILE A 220 -2.51 8.91 -25.95
CA ILE A 220 -2.32 8.75 -24.50
C ILE A 220 -1.53 9.93 -23.93
N ASP A 221 -0.43 10.32 -24.57
CA ASP A 221 0.37 11.47 -24.14
C ASP A 221 -0.42 12.78 -24.21
N SER A 222 -1.15 13.00 -25.31
CA SER A 222 -2.04 14.16 -25.44
C SER A 222 -3.11 14.19 -24.35
N GLY A 223 -3.72 13.04 -24.02
CA GLY A 223 -4.69 12.93 -22.93
C GLY A 223 -4.09 13.26 -21.57
N ARG A 224 -2.87 12.78 -21.28
CA ARG A 224 -2.15 13.08 -20.03
C ARG A 224 -1.84 14.57 -19.90
N ARG A 225 -1.32 15.20 -20.96
CA ARG A 225 -1.04 16.64 -20.96
C ARG A 225 -2.32 17.46 -20.81
N ALA A 226 -3.40 17.03 -21.44
CA ALA A 226 -4.71 17.67 -21.30
C ALA A 226 -5.24 17.57 -19.87
N ASP A 227 -5.03 16.45 -19.18
CA ASP A 227 -5.45 16.24 -17.79
C ASP A 227 -4.68 17.17 -16.84
N THR A 228 -3.35 17.23 -16.98
CA THR A 228 -2.52 18.17 -16.22
C THR A 228 -2.96 19.63 -16.44
N LYS A 229 -3.22 20.02 -17.70
CA LYS A 229 -3.64 21.38 -18.03
C LYS A 229 -5.04 21.70 -17.50
N LEU A 230 -5.98 20.76 -17.60
CA LEU A 230 -7.34 20.90 -17.08
C LEU A 230 -7.30 21.10 -15.57
N ARG A 231 -6.65 20.20 -14.83
CA ARG A 231 -6.52 20.25 -13.37
C ARG A 231 -5.86 21.53 -12.90
N LEU A 232 -4.78 21.97 -13.56
CA LEU A 232 -4.09 23.22 -13.22
C LEU A 232 -5.01 24.44 -13.38
N ARG A 233 -5.77 24.52 -14.48
CA ARG A 233 -6.70 25.63 -14.73
C ARG A 233 -7.85 25.66 -13.72
N LEU A 234 -8.43 24.49 -13.43
CA LEU A 234 -9.51 24.36 -12.46
C LEU A 234 -9.02 24.71 -11.05
N ARG A 235 -7.84 24.22 -10.66
CA ARG A 235 -7.24 24.55 -9.35
C ARG A 235 -6.95 26.03 -9.21
N SER A 236 -6.36 26.67 -10.23
CA SER A 236 -6.12 28.13 -10.23
C SER A 236 -7.42 28.91 -10.05
N ARG A 237 -8.45 28.55 -10.81
CA ARG A 237 -9.76 29.20 -10.72
C ARG A 237 -10.40 29.03 -9.34
N LEU A 238 -10.27 27.85 -8.74
CA LEU A 238 -10.73 27.59 -7.39
C LEU A 238 -9.97 28.43 -6.37
N SER A 239 -8.64 28.50 -6.46
CA SER A 239 -7.82 29.35 -5.60
C SER A 239 -8.17 30.84 -5.71
N ASP A 240 -8.43 31.33 -6.92
CA ASP A 240 -8.87 32.71 -7.17
C ASP A 240 -10.25 32.97 -6.55
N ALA A 241 -11.17 32.01 -6.68
CA ALA A 241 -12.50 32.09 -6.10
C ALA A 241 -12.46 32.13 -4.56
N LEU A 242 -11.62 31.28 -3.94
CA LEU A 242 -11.45 31.22 -2.48
C LEU A 242 -10.79 32.47 -1.91
N SER A 243 -9.87 33.08 -2.65
CA SER A 243 -9.19 34.32 -2.24
C SER A 243 -10.04 35.57 -2.46
N GLY A 244 -11.12 35.46 -3.24
CA GLY A 244 -11.93 36.58 -3.70
C GLY A 244 -13.14 36.91 -2.80
N ALA A 245 -13.77 38.05 -3.10
CA ALA A 245 -15.02 38.48 -2.45
C ALA A 245 -16.29 37.80 -3.00
N LYS A 246 -16.16 36.97 -4.05
CA LYS A 246 -17.29 36.29 -4.69
C LYS A 246 -17.89 35.20 -3.79
N LEU A 247 -19.10 34.78 -4.12
CA LEU A 247 -19.77 33.67 -3.43
C LEU A 247 -19.51 32.36 -4.18
N LEU A 248 -19.15 31.30 -3.47
CA LEU A 248 -19.07 29.97 -4.06
C LEU A 248 -20.47 29.43 -4.41
N PRO A 249 -20.60 28.56 -5.43
CA PRO A 249 -21.84 27.88 -5.76
C PRO A 249 -22.40 27.07 -4.59
N ILE A 250 -23.74 26.96 -4.51
CA ILE A 250 -24.40 26.18 -3.44
C ILE A 250 -23.95 24.73 -3.48
N TRP A 251 -23.99 24.07 -4.64
CA TRP A 251 -23.55 22.69 -4.80
C TRP A 251 -22.13 22.44 -4.26
N PHE A 252 -21.25 23.45 -4.37
CA PHE A 252 -19.86 23.35 -3.91
C PHE A 252 -19.81 23.37 -2.39
N VAL A 253 -20.45 24.39 -1.79
CA VAL A 253 -20.48 24.57 -0.34
C VAL A 253 -21.19 23.40 0.35
N THR A 254 -22.25 22.85 -0.25
CA THR A 254 -22.98 21.70 0.33
C THR A 254 -22.20 20.39 0.23
N ALA A 255 -21.34 20.23 -0.77
CA ALA A 255 -20.62 18.97 -0.99
C ALA A 255 -19.24 18.93 -0.32
N LEU A 256 -18.57 20.08 -0.22
CA LEU A 256 -17.18 20.19 0.23
C LEU A 256 -17.00 21.14 1.43
N GLY A 257 -18.04 21.91 1.77
CA GLY A 257 -17.91 23.02 2.70
C GLY A 257 -17.38 24.31 2.05
N PRO A 258 -17.41 25.43 2.80
CA PRO A 258 -17.09 26.76 2.25
C PRO A 258 -15.59 27.03 2.14
N MET A 259 -14.74 26.32 2.89
CA MET A 259 -13.29 26.57 2.97
C MET A 259 -12.52 25.26 3.21
N PRO A 260 -11.25 25.18 2.74
CA PRO A 260 -10.39 24.05 3.06
C PRO A 260 -10.14 23.95 4.58
N PRO A 261 -10.20 22.76 5.17
CA PRO A 261 -9.86 22.56 6.56
C PRO A 261 -8.36 22.79 6.81
N SER A 262 -8.01 23.20 8.03
CA SER A 262 -6.63 23.49 8.43
C SER A 262 -5.72 22.25 8.33
N ARG A 263 -6.28 21.07 8.64
CA ARG A 263 -5.66 19.77 8.37
C ARG A 263 -6.16 19.26 7.01
N ASN A 264 -5.27 18.75 6.17
CA ASN A 264 -5.57 18.16 4.85
C ASN A 264 -6.11 19.13 3.78
N ALA A 265 -5.74 20.42 3.85
CA ALA A 265 -6.12 21.42 2.84
C ALA A 265 -5.79 21.02 1.39
N ASN A 266 -4.68 20.31 1.16
CA ASN A 266 -4.31 19.82 -0.16
C ASN A 266 -5.26 18.75 -0.68
N ASP A 267 -5.62 17.76 0.15
CA ASP A 267 -6.55 16.69 -0.22
C ASP A 267 -7.95 17.25 -0.50
N TRP A 268 -8.36 18.27 0.25
CA TRP A 268 -9.60 19.00 0.00
C TRP A 268 -9.56 19.73 -1.35
N MET A 269 -8.46 20.43 -1.65
CA MET A 269 -8.29 21.13 -2.93
C MET A 269 -8.25 20.16 -4.11
N ASP A 270 -7.67 18.97 -3.93
CA ASP A 270 -7.63 17.92 -4.95
C ASP A 270 -9.02 17.34 -5.19
N ALA A 271 -9.77 17.03 -4.12
CA ALA A 271 -11.16 16.58 -4.21
C ALA A 271 -12.05 17.63 -4.90
N ALA A 272 -11.92 18.90 -4.54
CA ALA A 272 -12.64 20.00 -5.15
C ALA A 272 -12.32 20.15 -6.65
N THR A 273 -11.04 20.00 -7.01
CA THR A 273 -10.59 20.03 -8.41
C THR A 273 -11.15 18.83 -9.19
N ASP A 274 -11.22 17.65 -8.58
CA ASP A 274 -11.78 16.45 -9.20
C ASP A 274 -13.29 16.58 -9.47
N VAL A 275 -14.04 17.17 -8.54
CA VAL A 275 -15.47 17.46 -8.75
C VAL A 275 -15.65 18.44 -9.91
N LEU A 276 -14.86 19.51 -9.97
CA LEU A 276 -14.89 20.44 -11.10
C LEU A 276 -14.55 19.74 -12.42
N ALA A 277 -13.53 18.89 -12.43
CA ALA A 277 -13.15 18.13 -13.62
C ALA A 277 -14.29 17.20 -14.06
N TYR A 278 -14.97 16.53 -13.13
CA TYR A 278 -16.15 15.70 -13.41
C TYR A 278 -17.29 16.53 -14.02
N ARG A 279 -17.64 17.66 -13.39
CA ARG A 279 -18.71 18.54 -13.85
C ARG A 279 -18.44 19.08 -15.25
N VAL A 280 -17.23 19.55 -15.54
CA VAL A 280 -16.81 19.98 -16.89
C VAL A 280 -16.86 18.84 -17.90
N THR A 281 -16.40 17.64 -17.50
CA THR A 281 -16.34 16.48 -18.39
C THR A 281 -17.73 16.04 -18.84
N TYR A 282 -18.69 16.02 -17.91
CA TYR A 282 -20.06 15.55 -18.16
C TYR A 282 -21.09 16.67 -18.29
N GLN A 283 -20.62 17.92 -18.38
CA GLN A 283 -21.44 19.14 -18.51
C GLN A 283 -22.57 19.19 -17.48
N ILE A 284 -22.23 18.95 -16.21
CA ILE A 284 -23.20 18.98 -15.12
C ILE A 284 -23.52 20.44 -14.79
N THR A 285 -24.76 20.85 -15.04
CA THR A 285 -25.25 22.21 -14.75
C THR A 285 -26.16 22.27 -13.53
N ASP A 286 -26.31 21.18 -12.79
CA ASP A 286 -27.17 21.12 -11.61
C ASP A 286 -26.67 22.12 -10.55
N PRO A 287 -27.51 23.05 -10.08
CA PRO A 287 -27.12 24.10 -9.14
C PRO A 287 -27.00 23.62 -7.69
N VAL A 288 -27.52 22.43 -7.36
CA VAL A 288 -27.59 21.90 -5.99
C VAL A 288 -26.77 20.60 -5.86
N VAL A 289 -26.90 19.68 -6.80
CA VAL A 289 -26.23 18.37 -6.73
C VAL A 289 -24.87 18.44 -7.44
N ALA A 290 -23.78 18.36 -6.68
CA ALA A 290 -22.42 18.51 -7.18
C ALA A 290 -22.11 17.57 -8.37
N LEU A 291 -22.56 16.30 -8.30
CA LEU A 291 -22.31 15.28 -9.32
C LEU A 291 -23.47 15.10 -10.32
N GLY A 292 -24.56 15.86 -10.15
CA GLY A 292 -25.79 15.70 -10.92
C GLY A 292 -26.50 14.36 -10.72
N THR A 293 -27.36 13.99 -11.67
CA THR A 293 -28.09 12.71 -11.63
C THR A 293 -27.11 11.52 -11.77
N PRO A 294 -27.26 10.46 -10.95
CA PRO A 294 -26.47 9.25 -11.08
C PRO A 294 -26.54 8.67 -12.51
N PRO A 295 -25.39 8.34 -13.12
CA PRO A 295 -25.35 7.77 -14.47
C PRO A 295 -25.91 6.33 -14.51
N ASP A 296 -26.54 5.97 -15.63
CA ASP A 296 -26.89 4.58 -15.92
C ASP A 296 -25.63 3.72 -16.09
N GLY A 297 -25.42 2.81 -15.12
CA GLY A 297 -24.25 1.95 -15.02
C GLY A 297 -24.00 1.06 -16.24
N HIS A 298 -25.04 0.72 -17.01
CA HIS A 298 -24.89 -0.14 -18.19
C HIS A 298 -24.40 0.64 -19.42
N ARG A 299 -24.79 1.92 -19.54
CA ARG A 299 -24.49 2.75 -20.71
C ARG A 299 -23.20 3.54 -20.57
N ALA A 300 -22.80 3.86 -19.34
CA ALA A 300 -21.63 4.71 -19.08
C ALA A 300 -20.80 4.19 -17.89
N PRO A 301 -20.24 2.98 -17.97
CA PRO A 301 -19.56 2.31 -16.83
C PRO A 301 -18.47 3.20 -16.21
N ARG A 302 -17.68 3.87 -17.05
CA ARG A 302 -16.62 4.77 -16.59
C ARG A 302 -17.14 6.02 -15.87
N ARG A 303 -18.26 6.61 -16.32
CA ARG A 303 -18.90 7.73 -15.62
C ARG A 303 -19.42 7.27 -14.26
N THR A 304 -19.95 6.06 -14.21
CA THR A 304 -20.46 5.43 -12.97
C THR A 304 -19.35 5.16 -11.97
N GLU A 305 -18.23 4.59 -12.39
CA GLU A 305 -17.06 4.39 -11.53
C GLU A 305 -16.55 5.71 -10.94
N TRP A 306 -16.37 6.74 -11.78
CA TRP A 306 -15.89 8.04 -11.31
C TRP A 306 -16.92 8.73 -10.39
N HIS A 307 -18.22 8.63 -10.70
CA HIS A 307 -19.28 9.13 -9.83
C HIS A 307 -19.24 8.45 -8.44
N GLN A 308 -19.06 7.12 -8.39
CA GLN A 308 -18.98 6.37 -7.14
C GLN A 308 -17.74 6.73 -6.33
N GLU A 309 -16.58 6.88 -6.99
CA GLU A 309 -15.34 7.34 -6.34
C GLU A 309 -15.55 8.72 -5.71
N LEU A 310 -16.08 9.69 -6.46
CA LEU A 310 -16.33 11.03 -5.95
C LEU A 310 -17.39 11.04 -4.85
N THR A 311 -18.42 10.21 -4.95
CA THR A 311 -19.41 10.06 -3.87
C THR A 311 -18.73 9.60 -2.57
N ARG A 312 -17.79 8.65 -2.65
CA ARG A 312 -17.01 8.20 -1.47
C ARG A 312 -16.10 9.30 -0.95
N VAL A 313 -15.42 10.03 -1.85
CA VAL A 313 -14.54 11.15 -1.47
C VAL A 313 -15.32 12.27 -0.76
N LEU A 314 -16.50 12.65 -1.28
CA LEU A 314 -17.32 13.73 -0.76
C LEU A 314 -17.91 13.44 0.62
N ARG A 315 -18.20 12.18 0.94
CA ARG A 315 -18.62 11.76 2.30
C ARG A 315 -17.59 12.06 3.39
N ARG A 316 -16.34 12.37 3.03
CA ARG A 316 -15.30 12.76 3.99
C ARG A 316 -15.34 14.26 4.32
N TRP A 317 -16.09 15.05 3.55
CA TRP A 317 -16.07 16.51 3.60
C TRP A 317 -17.43 17.16 3.87
N GLY A 318 -18.54 16.48 3.53
CA GLY A 318 -19.91 16.89 3.84
C GLY A 318 -20.51 16.02 4.93
#